data_AF-A0A226MZ93-F1
#
_entry.id   AF-A0A226MZ93-F1
#
_cell.length_a   1.000
_cell.length_b   1.000
_cell.length_c   1.000
_cell.angle_alpha   90.00
_cell.angle_beta   90.00
_cell.angle_gamma   90.00
#
_symmetry.space_group_name_H-M   'P 1'
#
loop_
_entity.id
_entity.type
_entity.pdbx_description
1 polymer ?
#
loop_
_entity_poly.entity_id
_entity_poly.type
_entity_poly.pdbx_seq_one_letter_code
_entity_poly.pdbx_strand_id
1 'polypeptide(L)'
;MGSVYPMPNYMKRIRCEKLYETDSCKCQQKTKDHLLEVKIETYKKQYFHLKDDYAYTEVDGVRYFLTEEGIQLIVIDGHHGKVVDRVTFKNSILQGIPAQIENYVNNIKNHSIVLVTSKGRFISRGPWTKVLEKLGAEKDFSLKEKMAFVGFKGSFRPVWVKLVTNEDSAKIYQALPIPVVKKMKL
;
A
#
# COMPACT_ATOMS: atom_id res chain seq x y z
N MET A 1 18.05 69.59 21.28
CA MET A 1 17.75 68.43 22.15
C MET A 1 17.64 67.24 21.20
N GLY A 2 18.67 66.41 21.01
CA GLY A 2 19.28 65.50 21.98
C GLY A 2 18.47 64.20 21.95
N SER A 3 18.96 62.99 21.66
CA SER A 3 20.30 62.41 21.82
C SER A 3 20.46 61.15 20.95
N VAL A 4 21.68 60.61 20.91
CA VAL A 4 22.19 59.58 20.01
C VAL A 4 22.64 58.33 20.82
N TYR A 5 22.27 57.12 20.33
CA TYR A 5 22.77 55.73 20.54
C TYR A 5 22.62 55.01 21.93
N PRO A 6 22.75 53.64 22.05
CA PRO A 6 22.99 52.55 21.04
C PRO A 6 22.15 51.22 21.15
N MET A 7 22.13 50.44 20.04
CA MET A 7 22.24 48.97 19.77
C MET A 7 21.78 47.88 20.81
N PRO A 8 21.27 46.67 20.39
CA PRO A 8 22.14 45.57 19.92
C PRO A 8 21.69 44.76 18.68
N ASN A 9 22.72 44.38 17.91
CA ASN A 9 22.77 43.37 16.85
C ASN A 9 22.71 41.94 17.41
N TYR A 10 21.84 41.10 16.88
CA TYR A 10 22.06 39.65 16.73
C TYR A 10 21.61 39.28 15.31
N MET A 11 22.54 39.23 14.34
CA MET A 11 23.20 38.01 13.84
C MET A 11 22.19 36.94 13.37
N LYS A 12 22.23 36.41 12.15
CA LYS A 12 23.10 36.61 10.99
C LYS A 12 22.38 35.95 9.80
N ARG A 13 22.35 36.62 8.65
CA ARG A 13 22.10 36.02 7.33
C ARG A 13 23.00 34.79 7.18
N ILE A 14 22.41 33.62 6.93
CA ILE A 14 23.18 32.49 6.42
C ILE A 14 23.58 32.83 4.98
N ARG A 15 24.87 33.09 4.83
CA ARG A 15 25.59 33.28 3.57
C ARG A 15 25.73 31.90 2.92
N CYS A 16 25.18 31.74 1.72
CA CYS A 16 25.44 30.56 0.90
C CYS A 16 26.82 30.73 0.25
N GLU A 17 27.85 30.14 0.84
CA GLU A 17 29.15 30.03 0.18
C GLU A 17 29.06 28.97 -0.92
N LYS A 18 29.40 29.38 -2.15
CA LYS A 18 29.65 28.46 -3.26
C LYS A 18 30.88 27.64 -2.91
N LEU A 19 30.71 26.33 -2.75
CA LEU A 19 31.76 25.36 -3.00
C LEU A 19 31.41 24.62 -4.28
N TYR A 20 32.22 24.88 -5.29
CA TYR A 20 32.29 24.15 -6.54
C TYR A 20 33.09 22.88 -6.24
N GLU A 21 32.39 21.75 -6.16
CA GLU A 21 33.01 20.45 -6.36
C GLU A 21 32.03 19.60 -7.16
N THR A 22 32.51 19.16 -8.30
CA THR A 22 31.79 18.38 -9.30
C THR A 22 31.46 17.00 -8.75
N ASP A 23 30.18 16.71 -8.51
CA ASP A 23 29.61 15.41 -8.82
C ASP A 23 28.08 15.46 -8.82
N SER A 24 27.51 14.75 -9.78
CA SER A 24 26.10 14.70 -10.14
C SER A 24 25.18 14.37 -8.96
N CYS A 25 24.72 15.41 -8.25
CA CYS A 25 23.68 15.28 -7.25
C CYS A 25 22.32 15.22 -7.95
N LYS A 26 21.82 13.99 -8.11
CA LYS A 26 20.40 13.73 -8.41
C LYS A 26 19.54 14.65 -7.55
N CYS A 27 18.71 15.47 -8.19
CA CYS A 27 17.63 16.21 -7.56
C CYS A 27 16.72 15.21 -6.84
N GLN A 28 16.97 14.92 -5.57
CA GLN A 28 16.01 14.25 -4.71
C GLN A 28 14.85 15.24 -4.56
N GLN A 29 13.84 15.10 -5.40
CA GLN A 29 12.55 15.71 -5.15
C GLN A 29 12.12 15.25 -3.76
N LYS A 30 12.23 16.14 -2.77
CA LYS A 30 11.57 15.99 -1.48
C LYS A 30 10.07 15.94 -1.78
N THR A 31 9.53 14.75 -1.96
CA THR A 31 8.10 14.54 -1.98
C THR A 31 7.57 15.05 -0.63
N LYS A 32 6.61 15.98 -0.68
CA LYS A 32 5.95 16.45 0.53
C LYS A 32 5.24 15.26 1.17
N ASP A 33 5.43 15.09 2.47
CA ASP A 33 4.68 14.12 3.25
C ASP A 33 3.18 14.36 3.01
N HIS A 34 2.47 13.31 2.61
CA HIS A 34 1.03 13.35 2.36
C HIS A 34 0.37 12.04 2.75
N LEU A 35 -0.96 12.05 2.75
CA LEU A 35 -1.78 10.88 3.01
C LEU A 35 -2.33 10.35 1.69
N LEU A 36 -2.15 9.05 1.46
CA LEU A 36 -2.74 8.33 0.34
C LEU A 36 -4.00 7.62 0.82
N GLU A 37 -5.15 8.00 0.27
CA GLU A 37 -6.40 7.33 0.58
C GLU A 37 -6.52 6.01 -0.17
N VAL A 38 -6.78 4.93 0.56
CA VAL A 38 -7.03 3.61 0.00
C VAL A 38 -8.33 3.04 0.54
N LYS A 39 -9.08 2.43 -0.36
CA LYS A 39 -10.35 1.81 -0.04
C LYS A 39 -10.46 0.47 -0.76
N ILE A 40 -10.80 -0.58 -0.03
CA ILE A 40 -11.05 -1.91 -0.58
C ILE A 40 -12.43 -2.32 -0.13
N GLU A 41 -13.29 -2.69 -1.07
CA GLU A 41 -14.59 -3.27 -0.76
C GLU A 41 -14.80 -4.55 -1.55
N THR A 42 -15.22 -5.57 -0.81
CA THR A 42 -15.71 -6.84 -1.34
C THR A 42 -17.04 -7.10 -0.66
N TYR A 43 -18.06 -7.45 -1.43
CA TYR A 43 -19.34 -7.84 -0.85
C TYR A 43 -20.08 -8.80 -1.77
N LYS A 44 -20.81 -9.71 -1.13
CA LYS A 44 -21.78 -10.62 -1.73
C LYS A 44 -23.16 -10.05 -1.52
N LYS A 45 -23.87 -9.78 -2.61
CA LYS A 45 -25.25 -9.33 -2.58
C LYS A 45 -26.12 -10.51 -3.01
N GLN A 46 -26.82 -11.12 -2.04
CA GLN A 46 -27.75 -12.22 -2.31
C GLN A 46 -29.18 -11.72 -2.12
N TYR A 47 -29.88 -11.44 -3.22
CA TYR A 47 -31.32 -11.16 -3.21
C TYR A 47 -32.02 -12.21 -4.06
N PHE A 48 -32.88 -13.03 -3.44
CA PHE A 48 -33.64 -14.09 -4.13
C PHE A 48 -32.76 -14.94 -5.08
N HIS A 49 -32.85 -14.70 -6.39
CA HIS A 49 -32.13 -15.40 -7.47
C HIS A 49 -30.90 -14.65 -8.01
N LEU A 50 -30.63 -13.42 -7.54
CA LEU A 50 -29.48 -12.61 -7.94
C LEU A 50 -28.35 -12.81 -6.93
N LYS A 51 -27.28 -13.44 -7.38
CA LYS A 51 -25.99 -13.49 -6.69
C LYS A 51 -25.06 -12.53 -7.40
N ASP A 52 -25.01 -11.30 -6.93
CA ASP A 52 -24.03 -10.33 -7.40
C ASP A 52 -22.86 -10.25 -6.44
N ASP A 53 -21.67 -10.50 -6.97
CA ASP A 53 -20.42 -10.29 -6.28
C ASP A 53 -19.72 -9.07 -6.86
N TYR A 54 -19.47 -8.08 -6.00
CA TYR A 54 -18.72 -6.90 -6.36
C TYR A 54 -17.44 -6.81 -5.54
N ALA A 55 -16.37 -6.42 -6.22
CA ALA A 55 -15.08 -6.20 -5.61
C ALA A 55 -14.37 -5.07 -6.35
N TYR A 56 -13.91 -4.08 -5.61
CA TYR A 56 -13.07 -3.03 -6.16
C TYR A 56 -12.07 -2.52 -5.12
N THR A 57 -11.01 -1.95 -5.65
CA THR A 57 -9.99 -1.22 -4.91
C THR A 57 -9.99 0.21 -5.42
N GLU A 58 -9.90 1.18 -4.54
CA GLU A 58 -9.82 2.59 -4.88
C GLU A 58 -8.55 3.16 -4.24
N VAL A 59 -7.78 3.89 -5.04
CA VAL A 59 -6.53 4.55 -4.62
C VAL A 59 -6.63 6.00 -5.07
N ASP A 60 -6.63 6.92 -4.12
CA ASP A 60 -6.72 8.37 -4.37
C ASP A 60 -7.89 8.74 -5.30
N GLY A 61 -9.07 8.17 -5.03
CA GLY A 61 -10.29 8.36 -5.82
C GLY A 61 -10.38 7.53 -7.11
N VAL A 62 -9.30 6.86 -7.56
CA VAL A 62 -9.31 6.05 -8.78
C VAL A 62 -9.73 4.61 -8.47
N ARG A 63 -10.83 4.14 -9.07
CA ARG A 63 -11.38 2.80 -8.87
C ARG A 63 -10.84 1.76 -9.85
N TYR A 64 -10.46 0.61 -9.32
CA TYR A 64 -10.04 -0.58 -10.01
C TYR A 64 -11.00 -1.72 -9.66
N PHE A 65 -11.88 -2.05 -10.59
CA PHE A 65 -12.84 -3.15 -10.41
C PHE A 65 -12.16 -4.50 -10.65
N LEU A 66 -12.49 -5.48 -9.82
CA LEU A 66 -12.19 -6.89 -10.07
C LEU A 66 -13.41 -7.51 -10.73
N THR A 67 -13.28 -7.82 -12.02
CA THR A 67 -14.36 -8.39 -12.84
C THR A 67 -14.37 -9.91 -12.76
N GLU A 68 -13.19 -10.53 -12.71
CA GLU A 68 -13.00 -11.98 -12.68
C GLU A 68 -12.97 -12.55 -11.25
N GLU A 69 -13.30 -13.84 -11.10
CA GLU A 69 -13.13 -14.54 -9.82
C GLU A 69 -11.66 -14.82 -9.53
N GLY A 70 -11.26 -14.64 -8.27
CA GLY A 70 -9.90 -14.80 -7.81
C GLY A 70 -9.45 -13.62 -6.96
N ILE A 71 -8.20 -13.21 -7.15
CA ILE A 71 -7.54 -12.20 -6.32
C ILE A 71 -6.86 -11.16 -7.22
N GLN A 72 -7.03 -9.88 -6.91
CA GLN A 72 -6.32 -8.78 -7.54
C GLN A 72 -5.30 -8.19 -6.58
N LEU A 73 -4.10 -7.90 -7.11
CA LEU A 73 -3.07 -7.14 -6.43
C LEU A 73 -2.90 -5.79 -7.14
N ILE A 74 -2.81 -4.71 -6.36
CA ILE A 74 -2.42 -3.39 -6.82
C ILE A 74 -1.17 -2.98 -6.04
N VAL A 75 -0.09 -2.67 -6.76
CA VAL A 75 1.19 -2.30 -6.19
C VAL A 75 1.36 -0.80 -6.28
N ILE A 76 1.65 -0.17 -5.15
CA ILE A 76 1.85 1.27 -5.02
C ILE A 76 3.26 1.52 -4.52
N ASP A 77 3.98 2.43 -5.17
CA ASP A 77 5.28 2.92 -4.72
C ASP A 77 5.11 3.64 -3.38
N GLY A 78 5.75 3.12 -2.32
CA GLY A 78 5.62 3.67 -0.97
C GLY A 78 6.39 4.98 -0.73
N HIS A 79 7.18 5.47 -1.69
CA HIS A 79 7.85 6.78 -1.60
C HIS A 79 7.01 7.90 -2.23
N HIS A 80 6.30 7.59 -3.31
CA HIS A 80 5.56 8.57 -4.10
C HIS A 80 4.05 8.42 -4.05
N GLY A 81 3.54 7.29 -3.54
CA GLY A 81 2.10 6.99 -3.48
C GLY A 81 1.49 6.62 -4.84
N LYS A 82 2.31 6.38 -5.87
CA LYS A 82 1.82 6.09 -7.23
C LYS A 82 1.58 4.60 -7.42
N VAL A 83 0.44 4.25 -8.02
CA VAL A 83 0.21 2.89 -8.52
C VAL A 83 1.23 2.59 -9.63
N VAL A 84 2.02 1.54 -9.45
CA VAL A 84 3.09 1.14 -10.38
C VAL A 84 2.79 -0.15 -11.12
N ASP A 85 1.94 -1.00 -10.57
CA ASP A 85 1.55 -2.24 -11.22
C ASP A 85 0.20 -2.76 -10.70
N ARG A 86 -0.45 -3.60 -11.50
CA ARG A 86 -1.72 -4.27 -11.20
C ARG A 86 -1.77 -5.63 -11.88
N VAL A 87 -2.11 -6.66 -11.12
CA VAL A 87 -2.28 -8.02 -11.63
C VAL A 87 -3.51 -8.68 -11.02
N THR A 88 -4.13 -9.60 -11.77
CA THR A 88 -5.23 -10.44 -11.27
C THR A 88 -4.86 -11.90 -11.45
N PHE A 89 -4.96 -12.68 -10.37
CA PHE A 89 -4.76 -14.12 -10.35
C PHE A 89 -6.12 -14.81 -10.26
N LYS A 90 -6.48 -15.50 -11.35
CA LYS A 90 -7.67 -16.35 -11.39
C LYS A 90 -7.52 -17.54 -10.46
N ASN A 91 -8.66 -18.10 -10.03
CA ASN A 91 -8.68 -19.32 -9.23
C ASN A 91 -7.91 -20.50 -9.85
N SER A 92 -7.98 -20.67 -11.17
CA SER A 92 -7.25 -21.72 -11.89
C SER A 92 -5.72 -21.60 -11.69
N ILE A 93 -5.19 -20.38 -11.60
CA ILE A 93 -3.77 -20.13 -11.36
C ILE A 93 -3.43 -20.39 -9.89
N LEU A 94 -4.29 -19.96 -8.96
CA LEU A 94 -4.10 -20.18 -7.53
C LEU A 94 -4.11 -21.67 -7.15
N GLN A 95 -4.85 -22.52 -7.88
CA GLN A 95 -4.85 -23.97 -7.70
C GLN A 95 -3.74 -24.68 -8.47
N GLY A 96 -3.53 -24.29 -9.74
CA GLY A 96 -2.65 -25.03 -10.64
C GLY A 96 -1.17 -24.65 -10.52
N ILE A 97 -0.86 -23.37 -10.29
CA ILE A 97 0.52 -22.86 -10.31
C ILE A 97 0.72 -21.77 -9.24
N PRO A 98 0.72 -22.12 -7.94
CA PRO A 98 0.94 -21.17 -6.84
C PRO A 98 2.25 -20.36 -6.97
N ALA A 99 3.25 -20.93 -7.64
CA ALA A 99 4.53 -20.27 -7.87
C ALA A 99 4.40 -18.93 -8.65
N GLN A 100 3.35 -18.73 -9.46
CA GLN A 100 3.19 -17.48 -10.22
C GLN A 100 2.96 -16.28 -9.30
N ILE A 101 2.04 -16.40 -8.33
CA ILE A 101 1.78 -15.31 -7.38
C ILE A 101 2.96 -15.14 -6.40
N GLU A 102 3.61 -16.24 -6.00
CA GLU A 102 4.81 -16.18 -5.17
C GLU A 102 5.96 -15.43 -5.87
N ASN A 103 6.25 -15.78 -7.13
CA ASN A 103 7.28 -15.12 -7.93
C ASN A 103 6.95 -13.65 -8.18
N TYR A 104 5.69 -13.35 -8.48
CA TYR A 104 5.23 -11.97 -8.62
C TYR A 104 5.51 -11.16 -7.35
N VAL A 105 5.05 -11.63 -6.18
CA VAL A 105 5.25 -10.94 -4.90
C VAL A 105 6.73 -10.84 -4.51
N ASN A 106 7.54 -11.85 -4.80
CA ASN A 106 8.98 -11.80 -4.56
C ASN A 106 9.68 -10.73 -5.40
N ASN A 107 9.20 -10.47 -6.62
CA ASN A 107 9.77 -9.49 -7.54
C ASN A 107 9.25 -8.06 -7.31
N ILE A 108 8.25 -7.86 -6.45
CA ILE A 108 7.82 -6.52 -6.03
C ILE A 108 8.98 -5.82 -5.31
N LYS A 109 9.28 -4.59 -5.73
CA LYS A 109 10.30 -3.75 -5.10
C LYS A 109 10.00 -3.54 -3.62
N ASN A 110 11.02 -3.59 -2.78
CA ASN A 110 10.88 -3.21 -1.37
C ASN A 110 10.45 -1.73 -1.25
N HIS A 111 9.77 -1.41 -0.16
CA HIS A 111 9.07 -0.15 0.08
C HIS A 111 7.85 0.06 -0.81
N SER A 112 7.15 -1.02 -1.16
CA SER A 112 5.87 -0.96 -1.88
C SER A 112 4.71 -1.30 -0.96
N ILE A 113 3.60 -0.58 -1.11
CA ILE A 113 2.31 -0.92 -0.53
C ILE A 113 1.63 -1.87 -1.52
N VAL A 114 1.02 -2.94 -1.00
CA VAL A 114 0.32 -3.93 -1.83
C VAL A 114 -1.11 -4.07 -1.32
N LEU A 115 -2.06 -3.67 -2.15
CA LEU A 115 -3.49 -3.85 -1.89
C LEU A 115 -3.93 -5.16 -2.51
N VAL A 116 -4.67 -5.96 -1.75
CA VAL A 116 -5.16 -7.26 -2.21
C VAL A 116 -6.66 -7.38 -1.98
N THR A 117 -7.38 -7.74 -3.03
CA THR A 117 -8.84 -7.75 -3.07
C THR A 117 -9.30 -9.07 -3.69
N SER A 118 -10.20 -9.80 -3.02
CA SER A 118 -10.77 -11.03 -3.57
C SER A 118 -12.17 -10.85 -4.16
N LYS A 119 -12.53 -11.73 -5.10
CA LYS A 119 -13.87 -11.82 -5.68
C LYS A 119 -14.25 -13.27 -5.96
N GLY A 120 -15.54 -13.57 -5.83
CA GLY A 120 -16.06 -14.91 -6.05
C GLY A 120 -15.58 -15.88 -4.98
N ARG A 121 -15.68 -17.17 -5.28
CA ARG A 121 -15.11 -18.23 -4.44
C ARG A 121 -13.62 -18.35 -4.72
N PHE A 122 -12.78 -17.62 -4.00
CA PHE A 122 -11.34 -17.76 -4.14
C PHE A 122 -10.78 -18.88 -3.26
N ILE A 123 -9.58 -19.35 -3.60
CA ILE A 123 -8.93 -20.44 -2.86
C ILE A 123 -8.42 -19.92 -1.53
N SER A 124 -9.10 -20.20 -0.42
CA SER A 124 -8.77 -19.63 0.90
C SER A 124 -7.62 -20.32 1.66
N ARG A 125 -7.01 -21.36 1.08
CA ARG A 125 -5.94 -22.17 1.71
C ARG A 125 -4.82 -22.48 0.71
N GLY A 126 -3.69 -22.97 1.20
CA GLY A 126 -2.59 -23.48 0.37
C GLY A 126 -1.37 -22.56 0.33
N PRO A 127 -0.33 -22.95 -0.44
CA PRO A 127 0.98 -22.30 -0.40
C PRO A 127 0.93 -20.79 -0.68
N TRP A 128 0.02 -20.37 -1.57
CA TRP A 128 -0.11 -18.97 -1.96
C TRP A 128 -0.43 -18.06 -0.77
N THR A 129 -1.11 -18.52 0.30
CA THR A 129 -1.48 -17.64 1.42
C THR A 129 -0.25 -17.09 2.15
N LYS A 130 0.89 -17.79 2.08
CA LYS A 130 2.17 -17.33 2.63
C LYS A 130 2.67 -16.03 2.00
N VAL A 131 2.18 -15.66 0.81
CA VAL A 131 2.50 -14.35 0.22
C VAL A 131 1.95 -13.20 1.05
N LEU A 132 0.84 -13.40 1.76
CA LEU A 132 0.27 -12.37 2.64
C LEU A 132 1.17 -12.15 3.85
N GLU A 133 1.76 -13.20 4.42
CA GLU A 133 2.74 -13.09 5.50
C GLU A 133 3.99 -12.32 5.05
N LYS A 134 4.49 -12.59 3.83
CA LYS A 134 5.60 -11.83 3.22
C LYS A 134 5.30 -10.34 3.05
N LEU A 135 4.00 -9.99 2.98
CA LEU A 135 3.50 -8.62 2.90
C LEU A 135 3.07 -8.06 4.26
N GLY A 136 3.38 -8.76 5.35
CA GLY A 136 3.14 -8.31 6.71
C GLY A 136 1.80 -8.72 7.33
N ALA A 137 1.05 -9.65 6.73
CA ALA A 137 -0.04 -10.28 7.48
C ALA A 137 0.50 -10.98 8.75
N GLU A 138 -0.34 -11.10 9.77
CA GLU A 138 0.00 -11.91 10.94
C GLU A 138 0.15 -13.37 10.56
N LYS A 139 0.76 -14.18 11.42
CA LYS A 139 0.81 -15.63 11.21
C LYS A 139 -0.54 -16.24 11.60
N ASP A 140 -0.81 -17.45 11.11
CA ASP A 140 -1.94 -18.28 11.53
C ASP A 140 -3.33 -17.66 11.28
N PHE A 141 -3.46 -16.77 10.29
CA PHE A 141 -4.76 -16.26 9.86
C PHE A 141 -5.55 -17.33 9.08
N SER A 142 -6.87 -17.21 9.12
CA SER A 142 -7.78 -18.03 8.31
C SER A 142 -8.54 -17.14 7.34
N LEU A 143 -8.47 -17.44 6.04
CA LEU A 143 -9.23 -16.73 5.03
C LEU A 143 -10.64 -17.30 4.91
N LYS A 144 -11.63 -16.41 4.87
CA LYS A 144 -13.06 -16.68 4.62
C LYS A 144 -13.43 -16.40 3.16
N GLU A 145 -14.73 -16.39 2.83
CA GLU A 145 -15.20 -16.17 1.44
C GLU A 145 -14.82 -14.79 0.86
N LYS A 146 -14.64 -13.76 1.69
CA LYS A 146 -14.25 -12.40 1.28
C LYS A 146 -12.97 -11.96 1.99
N MET A 147 -12.12 -11.26 1.27
CA MET A 147 -10.83 -10.77 1.77
C MET A 147 -10.50 -9.39 1.19
N ALA A 148 -10.10 -8.49 2.08
CA ALA A 148 -9.48 -7.21 1.77
C ALA A 148 -8.19 -7.11 2.58
N PHE A 149 -7.08 -6.73 1.94
CA PHE A 149 -5.80 -6.63 2.61
C PHE A 149 -5.02 -5.41 2.13
N VAL A 150 -4.46 -4.69 3.10
CA VAL A 150 -3.49 -3.61 2.89
C VAL A 150 -2.18 -4.08 3.48
N GLY A 151 -1.25 -4.47 2.62
CA GLY A 151 0.05 -5.02 2.97
C GLY A 151 1.22 -4.11 2.59
N PHE A 152 2.41 -4.49 3.04
CA PHE A 152 3.65 -3.77 2.77
C PHE A 152 4.80 -4.74 2.49
N LYS A 153 5.48 -4.52 1.37
CA LYS A 153 6.72 -5.23 1.02
C LYS A 153 7.91 -4.43 1.53
N GLY A 154 8.59 -4.90 2.58
CA GLY A 154 9.76 -4.21 3.12
C GLY A 154 10.41 -4.92 4.31
N SER A 155 11.34 -4.24 4.97
CA SER A 155 12.11 -4.77 6.11
C SER A 155 11.44 -4.58 7.48
N PHE A 156 10.26 -3.96 7.52
CA PHE A 156 9.47 -3.74 8.73
C PHE A 156 7.97 -3.83 8.39
N ARG A 157 7.14 -3.96 9.42
CA ARG A 157 5.67 -3.97 9.29
C ARG A 157 5.09 -2.63 9.76
N PRO A 158 4.56 -1.78 8.86
CA PRO A 158 3.80 -0.60 9.25
C PRO A 158 2.58 -0.97 10.10
N VAL A 159 2.23 -0.10 11.05
CA VAL A 159 1.08 -0.32 11.97
C VAL A 159 -0.27 -0.36 11.27
N TRP A 160 -0.35 0.21 10.07
CA TRP A 160 -1.58 0.27 9.26
C TRP A 160 -1.80 -1.01 8.42
N VAL A 161 -0.83 -1.94 8.38
CA VAL A 161 -1.00 -3.22 7.69
C VAL A 161 -2.19 -3.96 8.31
N LYS A 162 -3.16 -4.33 7.47
CA LYS A 162 -4.45 -4.85 7.93
C LYS A 162 -5.01 -5.87 6.96
N LEU A 163 -5.37 -7.04 7.49
CA LEU A 163 -6.12 -8.09 6.80
C LEU A 163 -7.53 -8.14 7.38
N VAL A 164 -8.55 -8.00 6.52
CA VAL A 164 -9.96 -8.19 6.88
C VAL A 164 -10.50 -9.33 6.05
N THR A 165 -11.15 -10.28 6.73
CA THR A 165 -11.80 -11.41 6.09
C THR A 165 -13.14 -11.72 6.74
N ASN A 166 -14.14 -12.07 5.92
CA ASN A 166 -15.52 -12.29 6.34
C ASN A 166 -16.22 -13.22 5.34
N GLU A 167 -17.40 -13.72 5.67
CA GLU A 167 -18.23 -14.50 4.74
C GLU A 167 -18.95 -13.60 3.72
N ASP A 168 -19.52 -12.48 4.17
CA ASP A 168 -20.42 -11.68 3.33
C ASP A 168 -19.72 -10.45 2.73
N SER A 169 -18.86 -9.79 3.51
CA SER A 169 -18.15 -8.60 3.04
C SER A 169 -16.85 -8.33 3.81
N ALA A 170 -15.79 -7.98 3.08
CA ALA A 170 -14.56 -7.46 3.67
C ALA A 170 -14.31 -6.04 3.15
N LYS A 171 -14.11 -5.11 4.08
CA LYS A 171 -13.95 -3.69 3.79
C LYS A 171 -12.77 -3.09 4.56
N ILE A 172 -11.96 -2.31 3.87
CA ILE A 172 -10.88 -1.51 4.46
C ILE A 172 -10.95 -0.10 3.89
N TYR A 173 -10.81 0.89 4.77
CA TYR A 173 -10.68 2.31 4.44
C TYR A 173 -9.54 2.86 5.29
N GLN A 174 -8.50 3.39 4.65
CA GLN A 174 -7.33 3.90 5.36
C GLN A 174 -6.71 5.08 4.62
N ALA A 175 -6.07 5.97 5.39
CA ALA A 175 -5.17 7.00 4.88
C ALA A 175 -3.73 6.61 5.25
N LEU A 176 -2.90 6.31 4.25
CA LEU A 176 -1.55 5.80 4.43
C LEU A 176 -0.53 6.95 4.33
N PRO A 177 0.42 7.08 5.28
CA PRO A 177 1.46 8.09 5.18
C PRO A 177 2.45 7.75 4.07
N ILE A 178 2.68 8.72 3.17
CA ILE A 178 3.70 8.68 2.12
C ILE A 178 4.70 9.81 2.38
N PRO A 179 6.01 9.53 2.42
CA PRO A 179 6.64 8.23 2.22
C PRO A 179 6.43 7.26 3.40
N VAL A 180 6.39 5.95 3.11
CA VAL A 180 6.31 4.91 4.13
C VAL A 180 7.68 4.74 4.79
N VAL A 181 7.84 5.31 5.98
CA VAL A 181 9.07 5.26 6.77
C VAL A 181 8.89 4.46 8.06
N LYS A 182 9.96 3.79 8.51
CA LYS A 182 9.99 3.11 9.80
C LYS A 182 10.04 4.17 10.91
N LYS A 183 8.93 4.36 11.62
CA LYS A 183 8.94 5.20 12.82
C LYS A 183 9.74 4.49 13.92
N MET A 184 10.78 5.15 14.43
CA MET A 184 11.44 4.71 15.66
C MET A 184 10.51 5.02 16.83
N LYS A 185 10.37 4.07 17.76
CA LYS A 185 9.74 4.38 19.05
C LYS A 185 10.67 5.34 19.79
N LEU A 186 10.19 6.54 20.08
CA LEU A 186 10.80 7.46 21.04
C LEU A 186 10.63 6.90 22.44
#